data_AF-A0A176UAH6-F1
#
_entry.id   AF-A0A176UAH6-F1
#
_cell.length_a   1.000
_cell.length_b   1.000
_cell.length_c   1.000
_cell.angle_alpha   90.00
_cell.angle_beta   90.00
_cell.angle_gamma   90.00
#
_symmetry.space_group_name_H-M   'P 1'
#
loop_
_entity.id
_entity.type
_entity.pdbx_description
1 polymer ?
#
loop_
_entity_poly.entity_id
_entity_poly.type
_entity_poly.pdbx_seq_one_letter_code
_entity_poly.pdbx_strand_id
1 'polypeptide(L)'
;MILKLNELRDKLAGCWTGKNVGGVLGAPFECKRMIPNVDFYVQDLTQGPPANDDLDLQIVWLAAVERYGRNVNASILGEYWLSFVIPNWVEYGTGKTNLRAGLVPPLSGDVDNTYKNSNGCWIRSELWACLAPGHPEIATRYAFEDAIVDHADEGMYAEIFTSAIQSAAFVENDREKLVEIGLSYLPENCMTAQAIRKAVDCYHSGVDFIEARKLIHNAAPGTFGIQGIAISEIPTENNEGMELGAAGFDAPENVAFVVLGLLYGEGDFGKSLILANNCGEDTDCTCATLGALLGIMNGASNLPKKWTDPLNDKIVTMCINKTGGGIWVPERATQLAERILRDIPGFLGQDLCDVFAEGGMKIECCEKEALFCKKIDDYLPYINLSGRMYETPLNELCAQPYVARYQFTAFQVLIDYEGSAFFKKGENRKFKVKVINSNTMREQQWVKIKLYLPDGVTAVGASEVEMPLNNLYLSCAEKEFELNTESFMSGRLELIVDVSLNGRHSSGPVKIVLLGQ
;
A
#
# COMPACT_ATOMS: atom_id res chain seq x y z
N MET A 1 0.88 19.85 -15.90
CA MET A 1 -0.42 19.64 -16.57
C MET A 1 -1.50 20.14 -15.64
N ILE A 2 -2.63 20.65 -16.13
CA ILE A 2 -3.71 21.15 -15.25
C ILE A 2 -4.90 20.22 -15.35
N LEU A 3 -5.28 19.61 -14.22
CA LEU A 3 -6.48 18.81 -14.11
C LEU A 3 -7.62 19.66 -13.52
N LYS A 4 -8.69 19.85 -14.30
CA LYS A 4 -9.84 20.70 -13.91
C LYS A 4 -10.88 19.90 -13.12
N LEU A 5 -11.66 20.58 -12.28
CA LEU A 5 -12.69 19.98 -11.42
C LEU A 5 -13.61 18.97 -12.14
N ASN A 6 -14.17 19.32 -13.30
CA ASN A 6 -15.12 18.44 -13.99
C ASN A 6 -14.45 17.16 -14.51
N GLU A 7 -13.23 17.29 -15.03
CA GLU A 7 -12.44 16.15 -15.51
C GLU A 7 -12.00 15.26 -14.35
N LEU A 8 -11.50 15.87 -13.26
CA LEU A 8 -11.17 15.16 -12.03
C LEU A 8 -12.38 14.39 -11.49
N ARG A 9 -13.53 15.05 -11.35
CA ARG A 9 -14.76 14.43 -10.86
C ARG A 9 -15.18 13.24 -11.72
N ASP A 10 -15.11 13.37 -13.05
CA ASP A 10 -15.45 12.28 -13.98
C ASP A 10 -14.48 11.11 -13.87
N LYS A 11 -13.17 11.37 -13.75
CA LYS A 11 -12.14 10.34 -13.54
C LYS A 11 -12.26 9.65 -12.19
N LEU A 12 -12.54 10.38 -11.10
CA LEU A 12 -12.81 9.81 -9.78
C LEU A 12 -14.04 8.90 -9.79
N ALA A 13 -15.15 9.36 -10.39
CA ALA A 13 -16.33 8.52 -10.55
C ALA A 13 -16.04 7.30 -11.43
N GLY A 14 -15.19 7.46 -12.45
CA GLY A 14 -14.74 6.40 -13.34
C GLY A 14 -13.97 5.32 -12.58
N CYS A 15 -13.03 5.71 -11.73
CA CYS A 15 -12.27 4.82 -10.84
C CYS A 15 -13.20 3.89 -10.06
N TRP A 16 -14.12 4.47 -9.27
CA TRP A 16 -14.97 3.69 -8.38
C TRP A 16 -16.04 2.89 -9.11
N THR A 17 -16.56 3.40 -10.22
CA THR A 17 -17.50 2.67 -11.06
C THR A 17 -16.82 1.48 -11.74
N GLY A 18 -15.63 1.70 -12.29
CA GLY A 18 -14.83 0.67 -12.93
C GLY A 18 -14.40 -0.42 -11.96
N LYS A 19 -13.98 -0.03 -10.74
CA LYS A 19 -13.66 -0.97 -9.65
C LYS A 19 -14.83 -1.86 -9.30
N ASN A 20 -16.01 -1.26 -9.11
CA ASN A 20 -17.24 -1.99 -8.80
C ASN A 20 -17.64 -2.96 -9.94
N VAL A 21 -17.53 -2.51 -11.20
CA VAL A 21 -17.77 -3.38 -12.37
C VAL A 21 -16.81 -4.57 -12.41
N GLY A 22 -15.52 -4.31 -12.22
CA GLY A 22 -14.49 -5.35 -12.25
C GLY A 22 -14.67 -6.38 -11.14
N GLY A 23 -14.80 -5.94 -9.89
CA GLY A 23 -14.98 -6.84 -8.75
C GLY A 23 -16.23 -7.70 -8.89
N VAL A 24 -17.34 -7.11 -9.36
CA VAL A 24 -18.58 -7.87 -9.60
C VAL A 24 -18.41 -8.88 -10.75
N LEU A 25 -17.65 -8.56 -11.80
CA LEU A 25 -17.39 -9.53 -12.86
C LEU A 25 -16.57 -10.72 -12.36
N GLY A 26 -15.53 -10.45 -11.55
CA GLY A 26 -14.59 -11.45 -11.08
C GLY A 26 -15.07 -12.31 -9.92
N ALA A 27 -15.94 -11.79 -9.04
CA ALA A 27 -16.34 -12.44 -7.78
C ALA A 27 -16.78 -13.92 -7.90
N PRO A 28 -17.52 -14.37 -8.94
CA PRO A 28 -17.93 -15.78 -9.05
C PRO A 28 -16.78 -16.76 -9.28
N PHE A 29 -15.62 -16.23 -9.71
CA PHE A 29 -14.47 -17.00 -10.15
C PHE A 29 -13.27 -16.84 -9.22
N GLU A 30 -13.43 -16.05 -8.16
CA GLU A 30 -12.46 -15.90 -7.08
C GLU A 30 -12.10 -17.29 -6.50
N CYS A 31 -10.83 -17.46 -6.13
CA CYS A 31 -10.27 -18.71 -5.62
C CYS A 31 -10.36 -19.89 -6.61
N LYS A 32 -10.37 -19.64 -7.93
CA LYS A 32 -10.40 -20.70 -8.95
C LYS A 32 -9.31 -20.55 -10.01
N ARG A 33 -8.42 -21.55 -10.06
CA ARG A 33 -7.45 -21.74 -11.14
C ARG A 33 -8.15 -22.29 -12.39
N MET A 34 -8.79 -21.41 -13.13
CA MET A 34 -9.50 -21.77 -14.36
C MET A 34 -9.60 -20.59 -15.32
N ILE A 35 -10.07 -20.86 -16.55
CA ILE A 35 -10.48 -19.85 -17.52
C ILE A 35 -12.02 -19.86 -17.57
N PRO A 36 -12.72 -18.89 -16.94
CA PRO A 36 -14.19 -18.86 -16.91
C PRO A 36 -14.87 -18.72 -18.28
N ASN A 37 -14.23 -17.98 -19.20
CA ASN A 37 -14.72 -17.70 -20.55
C ASN A 37 -16.17 -17.17 -20.59
N VAL A 38 -16.42 -16.10 -19.83
CA VAL A 38 -17.72 -15.40 -19.78
C VAL A 38 -17.69 -14.12 -20.61
N ASP A 39 -18.85 -13.74 -21.16
CA ASP A 39 -19.04 -12.51 -21.93
C ASP A 39 -19.80 -11.42 -21.16
N PHE A 40 -20.28 -11.75 -19.95
CA PHE A 40 -21.04 -10.87 -19.06
C PHE A 40 -21.12 -11.41 -17.61
N TYR A 41 -21.78 -10.66 -16.73
CA TYR A 41 -22.10 -11.08 -15.36
C TYR A 41 -22.93 -12.37 -15.35
N VAL A 42 -22.59 -13.29 -14.45
CA VAL A 42 -23.29 -14.57 -14.28
C VAL A 42 -24.18 -14.61 -13.04
N GLN A 43 -24.10 -13.61 -12.16
CA GLN A 43 -24.91 -13.52 -10.95
C GLN A 43 -26.26 -12.86 -11.18
N ASP A 44 -27.20 -13.11 -10.27
CA ASP A 44 -28.42 -12.32 -10.14
C ASP A 44 -28.11 -10.98 -9.46
N LEU A 45 -28.19 -9.89 -10.24
CA LEU A 45 -27.90 -8.52 -9.79
C LEU A 45 -29.17 -7.72 -9.44
N THR A 46 -30.35 -8.36 -9.36
CA THR A 46 -31.62 -7.66 -9.11
C THR A 46 -31.66 -6.90 -7.79
N GLN A 47 -30.91 -7.35 -6.78
CA GLN A 47 -30.77 -6.66 -5.49
C GLN A 47 -29.58 -5.69 -5.42
N GLY A 48 -28.76 -5.62 -6.47
CA GLY A 48 -27.48 -4.92 -6.51
C GLY A 48 -26.30 -5.88 -6.56
N PRO A 49 -25.07 -5.34 -6.56
CA PRO A 49 -23.86 -6.17 -6.57
C PRO A 49 -23.71 -7.00 -5.28
N PRO A 50 -23.05 -8.16 -5.33
CA PRO A 50 -22.60 -8.85 -4.13
C PRO A 50 -21.64 -7.96 -3.33
N ALA A 51 -21.53 -8.21 -2.03
CA ALA A 51 -20.51 -7.57 -1.21
C ALA A 51 -19.13 -8.16 -1.53
N ASN A 52 -18.12 -7.31 -1.54
CA ASN A 52 -16.71 -7.66 -1.76
C ASN A 52 -15.83 -6.70 -0.92
N ASP A 53 -14.72 -7.21 -0.38
CA ASP A 53 -13.75 -6.44 0.42
C ASP A 53 -12.88 -5.48 -0.39
N ASP A 54 -12.63 -5.76 -1.68
CA ASP A 54 -11.89 -4.93 -2.62
C ASP A 54 -12.25 -3.45 -2.53
N LEU A 55 -13.55 -3.16 -2.41
CA LEU A 55 -14.06 -1.80 -2.39
C LEU A 55 -14.12 -1.21 -0.98
N ASP A 56 -14.26 -2.03 0.06
CA ASP A 56 -14.73 -1.55 1.36
C ASP A 56 -13.63 -1.16 2.36
N LEU A 57 -12.48 -1.83 2.33
CA LEU A 57 -11.37 -1.55 3.26
C LEU A 57 -10.87 -0.11 3.14
N GLN A 58 -10.82 0.40 1.92
CA GLN A 58 -10.45 1.77 1.57
C GLN A 58 -11.39 2.83 2.16
N ILE A 59 -12.65 2.49 2.47
CA ILE A 59 -13.57 3.41 3.15
C ILE A 59 -13.11 3.66 4.59
N VAL A 60 -12.46 2.68 5.22
CA VAL A 60 -11.85 2.84 6.55
C VAL A 60 -10.69 3.82 6.49
N TRP A 61 -9.85 3.73 5.47
CA TRP A 61 -8.75 4.67 5.22
C TRP A 61 -9.24 6.07 4.91
N LEU A 62 -10.29 6.21 4.10
CA LEU A 62 -10.92 7.49 3.84
C LEU A 62 -11.42 8.14 5.14
N ALA A 63 -12.03 7.37 6.05
CA ALA A 63 -12.45 7.89 7.35
C ALA A 63 -11.27 8.33 8.24
N ALA A 64 -10.09 7.74 8.08
CA ALA A 64 -8.87 8.20 8.73
C ALA A 64 -8.37 9.52 8.11
N VAL A 65 -8.35 9.60 6.78
CA VAL A 65 -7.97 10.82 6.04
C VAL A 65 -8.92 11.99 6.36
N GLU A 66 -10.23 11.78 6.38
CA GLU A 66 -11.22 12.81 6.73
C GLU A 66 -10.98 13.38 8.13
N ARG A 67 -10.36 12.61 9.04
CA ARG A 67 -10.09 13.02 10.42
C ARG A 67 -8.69 13.60 10.65
N TYR A 68 -7.68 13.04 10.02
CA TYR A 68 -6.27 13.38 10.26
C TYR A 68 -5.61 14.13 9.09
N GLY A 69 -6.28 14.21 7.94
CA GLY A 69 -5.77 14.79 6.71
C GLY A 69 -4.45 14.15 6.31
N ARG A 70 -3.50 14.98 5.88
CA ARG A 70 -2.14 14.56 5.49
C ARG A 70 -1.31 13.95 6.61
N ASN A 71 -1.74 14.09 7.87
CA ASN A 71 -1.01 13.53 9.02
C ASN A 71 -1.28 12.04 9.24
N VAL A 72 -2.15 11.42 8.43
CA VAL A 72 -2.37 9.97 8.48
C VAL A 72 -1.05 9.23 8.23
N ASN A 73 -0.82 8.16 8.99
CA ASN A 73 0.37 7.31 8.92
C ASN A 73 0.02 5.88 9.36
N ALA A 74 0.96 4.94 9.24
CA ALA A 74 0.74 3.53 9.54
C ALA A 74 0.26 3.28 10.98
N SER A 75 0.64 4.11 11.95
CA SER A 75 0.16 3.98 13.33
C SER A 75 -1.32 4.32 13.45
N ILE A 76 -1.79 5.39 12.79
CA ILE A 76 -3.21 5.77 12.77
C ILE A 76 -4.01 4.72 11.99
N LEU A 77 -3.49 4.28 10.85
CA LEU A 77 -4.12 3.25 10.03
C LEU A 77 -4.21 1.92 10.80
N GLY A 78 -3.19 1.52 11.56
CA GLY A 78 -3.25 0.34 12.43
C GLY A 78 -4.38 0.38 13.47
N GLU A 79 -4.63 1.53 14.10
CA GLU A 79 -5.74 1.70 15.04
C GLU A 79 -7.11 1.60 14.33
N TYR A 80 -7.22 2.18 13.14
CA TYR A 80 -8.42 2.06 12.32
C TYR A 80 -8.65 0.61 11.87
N TRP A 81 -7.58 -0.10 11.51
CA TRP A 81 -7.62 -1.51 11.14
C TRP A 81 -8.15 -2.39 12.28
N LEU A 82 -7.65 -2.18 13.50
CA LEU A 82 -8.08 -2.89 14.70
C LEU A 82 -9.53 -2.57 15.09
N SER A 83 -9.97 -1.33 14.87
CA SER A 83 -11.27 -0.83 15.32
C SER A 83 -12.41 -1.16 14.36
N PHE A 84 -12.14 -1.10 13.05
CA PHE A 84 -13.17 -1.03 12.03
C PHE A 84 -13.16 -2.15 11.01
N VAL A 85 -12.04 -2.83 10.80
CA VAL A 85 -11.99 -3.97 9.88
C VAL A 85 -12.38 -5.24 10.65
N ILE A 86 -13.41 -5.95 10.19
CA ILE A 86 -13.95 -7.15 10.85
C ILE A 86 -13.14 -8.41 10.51
N PRO A 87 -12.79 -8.70 9.24
CA PRO A 87 -12.14 -9.96 8.88
C PRO A 87 -10.84 -10.20 9.63
N ASN A 88 -10.57 -11.48 9.95
CA ASN A 88 -9.28 -11.92 10.48
C ASN A 88 -8.71 -13.03 9.59
N TRP A 89 -9.00 -12.96 8.28
CA TRP A 89 -8.47 -13.91 7.31
C TRP A 89 -6.96 -13.75 7.25
N VAL A 90 -6.24 -14.87 7.20
CA VAL A 90 -4.85 -14.97 6.74
C VAL A 90 -3.95 -13.77 7.13
N GLU A 91 -3.53 -12.92 6.19
CA GLU A 91 -2.67 -11.76 6.42
C GLU A 91 -3.32 -10.69 7.32
N TYR A 92 -4.60 -10.38 7.13
CA TYR A 92 -5.32 -9.42 7.97
C TYR A 92 -5.34 -9.87 9.43
N GLY A 93 -5.58 -11.17 9.67
CA GLY A 93 -5.64 -11.77 11.00
C GLY A 93 -4.29 -11.77 11.69
N THR A 94 -3.24 -12.12 10.96
CA THR A 94 -1.86 -12.11 11.47
C THR A 94 -1.41 -10.70 11.82
N GLY A 95 -1.60 -9.74 10.91
CA GLY A 95 -1.31 -8.33 11.14
C GLY A 95 -2.02 -7.77 12.37
N LYS A 96 -3.31 -8.06 12.54
CA LYS A 96 -4.07 -7.66 13.75
C LYS A 96 -3.54 -8.30 15.01
N THR A 97 -3.13 -9.57 14.97
CA THR A 97 -2.57 -10.26 16.12
C THR A 97 -1.24 -9.64 16.54
N ASN A 98 -0.40 -9.28 15.57
CA ASN A 98 0.85 -8.59 15.81
C ASN A 98 0.65 -7.18 16.39
N LEU A 99 -0.28 -6.40 15.83
CA LEU A 99 -0.66 -5.08 16.38
C LEU A 99 -1.15 -5.21 17.82
N ARG A 100 -2.03 -6.19 18.12
CA ARG A 100 -2.51 -6.47 19.48
C ARG A 100 -1.39 -6.96 20.40
N ALA A 101 -0.38 -7.63 19.86
CA ALA A 101 0.84 -8.00 20.57
C ALA A 101 1.78 -6.80 20.78
N GLY A 102 1.49 -5.63 20.22
CA GLY A 102 2.30 -4.41 20.37
C GLY A 102 3.48 -4.34 19.40
N LEU A 103 3.54 -5.23 18.40
CA LEU A 103 4.42 -5.07 17.25
C LEU A 103 3.78 -4.02 16.35
N VAL A 104 4.43 -2.87 16.20
CA VAL A 104 3.94 -1.77 15.36
C VAL A 104 4.41 -1.94 13.91
N PRO A 105 3.75 -1.29 12.94
CA PRO A 105 4.23 -1.28 11.56
C PRO A 105 5.70 -0.79 11.47
N PRO A 106 6.54 -1.39 10.61
CA PRO A 106 6.23 -2.44 9.63
C PRO A 106 6.23 -3.88 10.18
N LEU A 107 6.63 -4.09 11.44
CA LEU A 107 6.73 -5.43 12.03
C LEU A 107 5.38 -6.16 12.07
N SER A 108 4.28 -5.40 12.19
CA SER A 108 2.93 -5.98 12.20
C SER A 108 2.61 -6.74 10.93
N GLY A 109 3.01 -6.22 9.77
CA GLY A 109 2.78 -6.89 8.48
C GLY A 109 3.75 -8.02 8.16
N ASP A 110 4.94 -8.05 8.77
CA ASP A 110 6.01 -9.01 8.44
C ASP A 110 6.10 -10.21 9.40
N VAL A 111 6.08 -9.97 10.71
CA VAL A 111 6.45 -10.99 11.71
C VAL A 111 5.45 -12.14 11.72
N ASP A 112 5.93 -13.36 11.47
CA ASP A 112 5.13 -14.60 11.43
C ASP A 112 3.94 -14.54 10.45
N ASN A 113 3.99 -13.65 9.45
CA ASN A 113 2.94 -13.49 8.47
C ASN A 113 3.28 -14.20 7.15
N THR A 114 2.90 -15.48 7.06
CA THR A 114 3.06 -16.28 5.85
C THR A 114 2.39 -15.65 4.62
N TYR A 115 1.29 -14.91 4.83
CA TYR A 115 0.48 -14.32 3.75
C TYR A 115 0.82 -12.85 3.45
N LYS A 116 1.94 -12.33 3.97
CA LYS A 116 2.37 -10.94 3.74
C LYS A 116 2.51 -10.53 2.27
N ASN A 117 2.62 -11.51 1.35
CA ASN A 117 2.75 -11.33 -0.10
C ASN A 117 1.41 -11.55 -0.85
N SER A 118 0.28 -11.64 -0.15
CA SER A 118 -1.03 -11.89 -0.76
C SER A 118 -1.70 -10.60 -1.26
N ASN A 119 -2.91 -10.73 -1.80
CA ASN A 119 -3.56 -9.68 -2.59
C ASN A 119 -4.22 -8.56 -1.77
N GLY A 120 -4.51 -8.81 -0.49
CA GLY A 120 -5.32 -7.92 0.34
C GLY A 120 -4.78 -6.50 0.54
N CYS A 121 -3.50 -6.26 0.22
CA CYS A 121 -2.86 -4.95 0.25
C CYS A 121 -3.27 -4.07 -0.93
N TRP A 122 -3.06 -4.56 -2.16
CA TRP A 122 -3.03 -3.73 -3.36
C TRP A 122 -4.42 -3.36 -3.90
N ILE A 123 -5.44 -4.02 -3.37
CA ILE A 123 -6.85 -3.70 -3.57
C ILE A 123 -7.26 -2.37 -2.91
N ARG A 124 -6.35 -1.70 -2.19
CA ARG A 124 -6.62 -0.44 -1.47
C ARG A 124 -6.00 0.79 -2.16
N SER A 125 -5.17 0.57 -3.16
CA SER A 125 -4.42 1.58 -3.92
C SER A 125 -5.23 2.75 -4.47
N GLU A 126 -6.47 2.52 -4.90
CA GLU A 126 -7.29 3.52 -5.59
C GLU A 126 -7.55 4.74 -4.72
N LEU A 127 -7.67 4.57 -3.41
CA LEU A 127 -7.86 5.70 -2.51
C LEU A 127 -6.69 6.66 -2.59
N TRP A 128 -5.46 6.14 -2.46
CA TRP A 128 -4.25 6.95 -2.45
C TRP A 128 -4.01 7.61 -3.81
N ALA A 129 -4.26 6.87 -4.90
CA ALA A 129 -4.23 7.41 -6.25
C ALA A 129 -5.25 8.55 -6.45
N CYS A 130 -6.49 8.37 -5.97
CA CYS A 130 -7.56 9.36 -6.08
C CYS A 130 -7.34 10.60 -5.19
N LEU A 131 -6.68 10.46 -4.05
CA LEU A 131 -6.31 11.58 -3.18
C LEU A 131 -5.12 12.38 -3.73
N ALA A 132 -4.28 11.75 -4.57
CA ALA A 132 -3.10 12.35 -5.18
C ALA A 132 -3.10 12.21 -6.72
N PRO A 133 -4.10 12.75 -7.44
CA PRO A 133 -4.21 12.59 -8.88
C PRO A 133 -3.05 13.29 -9.63
N GLY A 134 -2.33 12.54 -10.46
CA GLY A 134 -1.17 13.04 -11.20
C GLY A 134 0.06 13.30 -10.32
N HIS A 135 0.11 12.73 -9.12
CA HIS A 135 1.24 12.80 -8.17
C HIS A 135 1.60 11.41 -7.61
N PRO A 136 2.19 10.51 -8.44
CA PRO A 136 2.45 9.13 -8.02
C PRO A 136 3.37 9.03 -6.80
N GLU A 137 4.36 9.92 -6.67
CA GLU A 137 5.25 9.99 -5.49
C GLU A 137 4.48 10.28 -4.19
N ILE A 138 3.40 11.06 -4.23
CA ILE A 138 2.56 11.31 -3.04
C ILE A 138 1.71 10.09 -2.76
N ALA A 139 1.02 9.55 -3.79
CA ALA A 139 0.14 8.38 -3.65
C ALA A 139 0.89 7.20 -3.03
N THR A 140 2.04 6.85 -3.60
CA THR A 140 2.85 5.69 -3.19
C THR A 140 3.42 5.79 -1.78
N ARG A 141 3.67 6.99 -1.26
CA ARG A 141 4.10 7.17 0.15
C ARG A 141 3.00 6.83 1.13
N TYR A 142 1.75 7.18 0.83
CA TYR A 142 0.62 6.81 1.67
C TYR A 142 0.24 5.34 1.48
N ALA A 143 0.33 4.82 0.25
CA ALA A 143 0.20 3.40 -0.05
C ALA A 143 1.21 2.54 0.72
N PHE A 144 2.45 3.02 0.89
CA PHE A 144 3.43 2.38 1.75
C PHE A 144 3.00 2.37 3.22
N GLU A 145 2.53 3.51 3.75
CA GLU A 145 2.07 3.60 5.14
C GLU A 145 0.84 2.71 5.41
N ASP A 146 -0.02 2.52 4.40
CA ASP A 146 -1.11 1.54 4.40
C ASP A 146 -0.56 0.10 4.41
N ALA A 147 0.26 -0.24 3.42
CA ALA A 147 0.74 -1.60 3.19
C ALA A 147 1.40 -2.24 4.40
N ILE A 148 2.26 -1.49 5.09
CA ILE A 148 3.06 -2.04 6.20
C ILE A 148 2.26 -2.33 7.47
N VAL A 149 0.97 -1.98 7.49
CA VAL A 149 0.07 -2.31 8.61
C VAL A 149 -0.12 -3.82 8.72
N ASP A 150 -0.33 -4.50 7.59
CA ASP A 150 -0.71 -5.92 7.53
C ASP A 150 0.07 -6.74 6.48
N HIS A 151 0.86 -6.11 5.61
CA HIS A 151 1.67 -6.76 4.58
C HIS A 151 3.15 -6.33 4.62
N ALA A 152 3.97 -7.01 3.82
CA ALA A 152 5.36 -6.66 3.56
C ALA A 152 5.79 -7.19 2.19
N ASP A 153 7.04 -6.92 1.80
CA ASP A 153 7.68 -7.46 0.60
C ASP A 153 6.80 -7.33 -0.67
N GLU A 154 6.45 -8.42 -1.34
CA GLU A 154 5.79 -8.40 -2.66
C GLU A 154 4.35 -7.89 -2.61
N GLY A 155 3.63 -8.12 -1.51
CA GLY A 155 2.27 -7.58 -1.32
C GLY A 155 2.30 -6.06 -1.13
N MET A 156 3.32 -5.54 -0.47
CA MET A 156 3.58 -4.10 -0.39
C MET A 156 4.02 -3.55 -1.76
N TYR A 157 4.92 -4.22 -2.48
CA TYR A 157 5.35 -3.77 -3.81
C TYR A 157 4.19 -3.72 -4.81
N ALA A 158 3.24 -4.64 -4.73
CA ALA A 158 2.01 -4.62 -5.51
C ALA A 158 1.20 -3.33 -5.28
N GLU A 159 0.98 -2.94 -4.02
CA GLU A 159 0.24 -1.73 -3.63
C GLU A 159 0.96 -0.44 -4.08
N ILE A 160 2.30 -0.43 -4.03
CA ILE A 160 3.09 0.67 -4.58
C ILE A 160 2.91 0.79 -6.09
N PHE A 161 3.01 -0.33 -6.82
CA PHE A 161 2.86 -0.34 -8.26
C PHE A 161 1.48 0.17 -8.69
N THR A 162 0.42 -0.39 -8.11
CA THR A 162 -0.96 -0.05 -8.47
C THR A 162 -1.30 1.41 -8.13
N SER A 163 -0.89 1.88 -6.96
CA SER A 163 -1.05 3.29 -6.59
C SER A 163 -0.33 4.24 -7.54
N ALA A 164 0.88 3.86 -8.00
CA ALA A 164 1.65 4.66 -8.94
C ALA A 164 0.97 4.78 -10.31
N ILE A 165 0.59 3.64 -10.91
CA ILE A 165 -0.03 3.63 -12.24
C ILE A 165 -1.39 4.33 -12.23
N GLN A 166 -2.19 4.12 -11.18
CA GLN A 166 -3.52 4.74 -11.06
C GLN A 166 -3.43 6.25 -10.84
N SER A 167 -2.49 6.71 -10.01
CA SER A 167 -2.24 8.15 -9.83
C SER A 167 -1.78 8.80 -11.14
N ALA A 168 -0.88 8.14 -11.88
CA ALA A 168 -0.40 8.63 -13.17
C ALA A 168 -1.50 8.66 -14.24
N ALA A 169 -2.44 7.70 -14.23
CA ALA A 169 -3.54 7.59 -15.20
C ALA A 169 -4.50 8.79 -15.20
N PHE A 170 -4.46 9.65 -14.17
CA PHE A 170 -5.19 10.91 -14.19
C PHE A 170 -4.69 11.87 -15.30
N VAL A 171 -3.43 11.74 -15.71
CA VAL A 171 -2.76 12.65 -16.65
C VAL A 171 -2.01 11.96 -17.79
N GLU A 172 -1.79 10.65 -17.72
CA GLU A 172 -1.16 9.83 -18.74
C GLU A 172 -2.16 8.77 -19.27
N ASN A 173 -2.21 8.58 -20.59
CA ASN A 173 -3.13 7.64 -21.24
C ASN A 173 -2.40 6.52 -22.00
N ASP A 174 -1.09 6.63 -22.18
CA ASP A 174 -0.29 5.56 -22.78
C ASP A 174 -0.12 4.40 -21.79
N ARG A 175 -0.63 3.22 -22.16
CA ARG A 175 -0.71 2.04 -21.30
C ARG A 175 0.66 1.47 -20.96
N GLU A 176 1.58 1.44 -21.93
CA GLU A 176 2.93 0.92 -21.71
C GLU A 176 3.71 1.88 -20.81
N LYS A 177 3.59 3.19 -21.06
CA LYS A 177 4.22 4.20 -20.22
C LYS A 177 3.70 4.22 -18.80
N LEU A 178 2.40 3.96 -18.58
CA LEU A 178 1.86 3.77 -17.22
C LEU A 178 2.55 2.60 -16.52
N VAL A 179 2.76 1.47 -17.20
CA VAL A 179 3.49 0.32 -16.64
C VAL A 179 4.94 0.69 -16.35
N GLU A 180 5.62 1.42 -17.23
CA GLU A 180 6.98 1.92 -16.99
C GLU A 180 7.07 2.84 -15.76
N ILE A 181 6.10 3.76 -15.61
CA ILE A 181 5.99 4.63 -14.44
C ILE A 181 5.85 3.78 -13.17
N GLY A 182 4.92 2.83 -13.14
CA GLY A 182 4.73 1.94 -11.98
C GLY A 182 5.99 1.14 -11.64
N LEU A 183 6.63 0.52 -12.64
CA LEU A 183 7.86 -0.25 -12.45
C LEU A 183 9.00 0.59 -11.87
N SER A 184 9.05 1.89 -12.14
CA SER A 184 10.09 2.77 -11.60
C SER A 184 10.05 2.93 -10.07
N TYR A 185 8.89 2.66 -9.44
CA TYR A 185 8.73 2.70 -7.99
C TYR A 185 9.12 1.39 -7.29
N LEU A 186 9.39 0.32 -8.06
CA LEU A 186 9.72 -0.99 -7.52
C LEU A 186 11.23 -1.24 -7.48
N PRO A 187 11.72 -2.04 -6.51
CA PRO A 187 13.06 -2.60 -6.62
C PRO A 187 13.20 -3.43 -7.89
N GLU A 188 14.32 -3.27 -8.61
CA GLU A 188 14.49 -3.85 -9.94
C GLU A 188 14.33 -5.38 -9.97
N ASN A 189 14.70 -6.07 -8.88
CA ASN A 189 14.74 -7.52 -8.79
C ASN A 189 13.60 -8.14 -7.94
N CYS A 190 12.60 -7.37 -7.50
CA CYS A 190 11.46 -7.97 -6.80
C CYS A 190 10.61 -8.83 -7.75
N MET A 191 9.90 -9.82 -7.21
CA MET A 191 9.13 -10.77 -7.99
C MET A 191 7.93 -10.11 -8.67
N THR A 192 7.30 -9.12 -8.03
CA THR A 192 6.24 -8.30 -8.65
C THR A 192 6.74 -7.61 -9.92
N ALA A 193 7.92 -6.98 -9.90
CA ALA A 193 8.50 -6.36 -11.09
C ALA A 193 8.83 -7.38 -12.18
N GLN A 194 9.32 -8.58 -11.80
CA GLN A 194 9.62 -9.65 -12.75
C GLN A 194 8.37 -10.21 -13.44
N ALA A 195 7.29 -10.45 -12.69
CA ALA A 195 6.01 -10.93 -13.22
C ALA A 195 5.38 -9.89 -14.17
N ILE A 196 5.40 -8.60 -13.80
CA ILE A 196 4.91 -7.52 -14.66
C ILE A 196 5.72 -7.44 -15.96
N ARG A 197 7.05 -7.48 -15.89
CA ARG A 197 7.90 -7.48 -17.10
C ARG A 197 7.64 -8.71 -17.95
N LYS A 198 7.38 -9.88 -17.35
CA LYS A 198 6.98 -11.07 -18.10
C LYS A 198 5.68 -10.83 -18.89
N ALA A 199 4.69 -10.15 -18.32
CA ALA A 199 3.46 -9.80 -19.04
C ALA A 199 3.73 -8.88 -20.24
N VAL A 200 4.58 -7.86 -20.05
CA VAL A 200 5.02 -6.93 -21.10
C VAL A 200 5.78 -7.66 -22.21
N ASP A 201 6.73 -8.53 -21.85
CA ASP A 201 7.52 -9.33 -22.79
C ASP A 201 6.63 -10.27 -23.62
N CYS A 202 5.64 -10.91 -22.99
CA CYS A 202 4.68 -11.77 -23.68
C CYS A 202 3.86 -10.99 -24.71
N TYR A 203 3.39 -9.80 -24.33
CA TYR A 203 2.65 -8.90 -25.22
C TYR A 203 3.48 -8.50 -26.45
N HIS A 204 4.72 -8.01 -26.24
CA HIS A 204 5.59 -7.61 -27.34
C HIS A 204 6.04 -8.76 -28.23
N SER A 205 6.15 -9.96 -27.67
CA SER A 205 6.52 -11.16 -28.42
C SER A 205 5.33 -11.79 -29.15
N GLY A 206 4.11 -11.24 -29.00
CA GLY A 206 2.90 -11.78 -29.63
C GLY A 206 2.50 -13.16 -29.10
N VAL A 207 2.81 -13.45 -27.84
CA VAL A 207 2.45 -14.73 -27.20
C VAL A 207 0.93 -14.79 -27.05
N ASP A 208 0.34 -15.95 -27.39
CA ASP A 208 -1.10 -16.18 -27.19
C ASP A 208 -1.49 -16.02 -25.73
N PHE A 209 -2.72 -15.54 -25.48
CA PHE A 209 -3.23 -15.25 -24.14
C PHE A 209 -3.08 -16.42 -23.16
N ILE A 210 -3.43 -17.65 -23.58
CA ILE A 210 -3.42 -18.81 -22.66
C ILE A 210 -1.98 -19.14 -22.25
N GLU A 211 -1.05 -19.04 -23.19
CA GLU A 211 0.37 -19.27 -22.91
C GLU A 211 0.98 -18.13 -22.09
N ALA A 212 0.64 -16.87 -22.40
CA ALA A 212 1.08 -15.70 -21.64
C ALA A 212 0.66 -15.80 -20.17
N ARG A 213 -0.59 -16.19 -19.91
CA ARG A 213 -1.11 -16.46 -18.56
C ARG A 213 -0.24 -17.47 -17.81
N LYS A 214 0.10 -18.60 -18.43
CA LYS A 214 0.95 -19.64 -17.82
C LYS A 214 2.39 -19.16 -17.58
N LEU A 215 2.95 -18.40 -18.51
CA LEU A 215 4.31 -17.86 -18.39
C LEU A 215 4.41 -16.80 -17.29
N ILE A 216 3.38 -15.97 -17.12
CA ILE A 216 3.29 -14.99 -16.01
C ILE A 216 3.14 -15.72 -14.68
N HIS A 217 2.22 -16.68 -14.58
CA HIS A 217 2.07 -17.53 -13.40
C HIS A 217 3.43 -18.13 -13.01
N ASN A 218 4.10 -18.79 -13.96
CA ASN A 218 5.39 -19.43 -13.70
C ASN A 218 6.55 -18.44 -13.40
N ALA A 219 6.40 -17.15 -13.69
CA ALA A 219 7.38 -16.14 -13.29
C ALA A 219 7.29 -15.84 -11.79
N ALA A 220 6.11 -15.97 -11.17
CA ALA A 220 5.91 -15.80 -9.74
C ALA A 220 4.69 -16.64 -9.28
N PRO A 221 4.84 -17.98 -9.17
CA PRO A 221 3.71 -18.89 -9.00
C PRO A 221 2.96 -18.59 -7.72
N GLY A 222 1.68 -18.29 -7.80
CA GLY A 222 0.83 -18.12 -6.64
C GLY A 222 -0.09 -19.30 -6.37
N THR A 223 -0.91 -19.14 -5.34
CA THR A 223 -1.70 -20.21 -4.73
C THR A 223 -3.17 -19.85 -4.54
N PHE A 224 -3.59 -18.64 -4.92
CA PHE A 224 -4.92 -18.14 -4.62
C PHE A 224 -6.04 -18.99 -5.26
N GLY A 225 -5.87 -19.38 -6.52
CA GLY A 225 -6.84 -20.17 -7.29
C GLY A 225 -6.97 -21.63 -6.87
N ILE A 226 -6.18 -22.07 -5.90
CA ILE A 226 -6.19 -23.44 -5.38
C ILE A 226 -6.49 -23.48 -3.87
N GLN A 227 -6.91 -22.35 -3.30
CA GLN A 227 -7.41 -22.31 -1.93
C GLN A 227 -8.68 -23.16 -1.79
N GLY A 228 -8.73 -23.96 -0.73
CA GLY A 228 -9.92 -24.76 -0.41
C GLY A 228 -10.11 -26.05 -1.24
N ILE A 229 -9.16 -26.42 -2.10
CA ILE A 229 -9.17 -27.69 -2.83
C ILE A 229 -7.93 -28.54 -2.51
N ALA A 230 -8.01 -29.86 -2.73
CA ALA A 230 -6.83 -30.71 -2.67
C ALA A 230 -5.93 -30.51 -3.90
N ILE A 231 -4.62 -30.72 -3.75
CA ILE A 231 -3.66 -30.61 -4.88
C ILE A 231 -4.05 -31.54 -6.04
N SER A 232 -4.62 -32.71 -5.75
CA SER A 232 -5.10 -33.66 -6.76
C SER A 232 -6.34 -33.18 -7.52
N GLU A 233 -7.02 -32.13 -7.05
CA GLU A 233 -8.24 -31.56 -7.63
C GLU A 233 -7.94 -30.30 -8.47
N ILE A 234 -6.68 -29.87 -8.56
CA ILE A 234 -6.28 -28.73 -9.38
C ILE A 234 -6.65 -29.03 -10.84
N PRO A 235 -7.46 -28.18 -11.50
CA PRO A 235 -7.85 -28.40 -12.88
C PRO A 235 -6.63 -28.42 -13.80
N THR A 236 -6.50 -29.42 -14.66
CA THR A 236 -5.36 -29.56 -15.58
C THR A 236 -5.57 -28.84 -16.91
N GLU A 237 -6.81 -28.83 -17.41
CA GLU A 237 -7.16 -28.22 -18.70
C GLU A 237 -6.80 -26.72 -18.70
N ASN A 238 -5.98 -26.30 -19.67
CA ASN A 238 -5.46 -24.93 -19.81
C ASN A 238 -4.57 -24.44 -18.66
N ASN A 239 -4.18 -25.32 -17.73
CA ASN A 239 -3.27 -25.05 -16.62
C ASN A 239 -2.02 -25.95 -16.67
N GLU A 240 -1.81 -26.67 -17.77
CA GLU A 240 -0.71 -27.60 -17.91
C GLU A 240 0.63 -26.87 -17.77
N GLY A 241 1.47 -27.36 -16.86
CA GLY A 241 2.80 -26.79 -16.60
C GLY A 241 2.81 -25.58 -15.65
N MET A 242 1.66 -25.17 -15.09
CA MET A 242 1.64 -24.16 -14.02
C MET A 242 2.22 -24.73 -12.72
N GLU A 243 3.19 -24.04 -12.15
CA GLU A 243 3.88 -24.43 -10.92
C GLU A 243 3.04 -24.14 -9.66
N LEU A 244 3.44 -24.72 -8.53
CA LEU A 244 2.85 -24.43 -7.22
C LEU A 244 3.75 -23.45 -6.45
N GLY A 245 3.15 -22.32 -6.08
CA GLY A 245 3.78 -21.30 -5.26
C GLY A 245 3.95 -21.66 -3.79
N ALA A 246 4.59 -20.74 -3.06
CA ALA A 246 4.48 -20.72 -1.60
C ALA A 246 3.10 -20.18 -1.20
N ALA A 247 2.55 -20.68 -0.09
CA ALA A 247 1.26 -20.21 0.42
C ALA A 247 1.31 -18.69 0.69
N GLY A 248 0.30 -17.97 0.19
CA GLY A 248 0.20 -16.52 0.38
C GLY A 248 1.12 -15.69 -0.52
N PHE A 249 1.77 -16.30 -1.51
CA PHE A 249 2.60 -15.62 -2.51
C PHE A 249 1.80 -15.31 -3.77
N ASP A 250 0.81 -14.44 -3.66
CA ASP A 250 -0.23 -14.29 -4.69
C ASP A 250 -0.17 -12.95 -5.44
N ALA A 251 0.34 -11.88 -4.80
CA ALA A 251 0.31 -10.54 -5.39
C ALA A 251 1.09 -10.38 -6.70
N PRO A 252 2.32 -10.93 -6.86
CA PRO A 252 3.10 -10.72 -8.08
C PRO A 252 2.38 -11.10 -9.37
N GLU A 253 1.79 -12.30 -9.42
CA GLU A 253 1.12 -12.80 -10.63
C GLU A 253 -0.19 -12.08 -10.89
N ASN A 254 -0.99 -11.77 -9.86
CA ASN A 254 -2.28 -11.13 -10.02
C ASN A 254 -2.12 -9.67 -10.51
N VAL A 255 -1.13 -8.94 -9.99
CA VAL A 255 -0.78 -7.62 -10.54
C VAL A 255 -0.28 -7.72 -12.00
N ALA A 256 0.47 -8.76 -12.33
CA ALA A 256 0.87 -9.00 -13.71
C ALA A 256 -0.32 -9.36 -14.62
N PHE A 257 -1.37 -10.00 -14.09
CA PHE A 257 -2.64 -10.23 -14.80
C PHE A 257 -3.44 -8.94 -15.03
N VAL A 258 -3.36 -7.96 -14.13
CA VAL A 258 -3.86 -6.59 -14.39
C VAL A 258 -3.16 -6.00 -15.63
N VAL A 259 -1.83 -6.10 -15.69
CA VAL A 259 -1.04 -5.60 -16.82
C VAL A 259 -1.33 -6.37 -18.10
N LEU A 260 -1.48 -7.69 -18.03
CA LEU A 260 -1.89 -8.52 -19.16
C LEU A 260 -3.25 -8.03 -19.72
N GLY A 261 -4.25 -7.88 -18.85
CA GLY A 261 -5.59 -7.41 -19.26
C GLY A 261 -5.54 -6.01 -19.88
N LEU A 262 -4.71 -5.10 -19.34
CA LEU A 262 -4.50 -3.75 -19.86
C LEU A 262 -3.92 -3.73 -21.28
N LEU A 263 -2.92 -4.57 -21.54
CA LEU A 263 -2.20 -4.60 -22.81
C LEU A 263 -2.99 -5.37 -23.89
N TYR A 264 -3.37 -6.62 -23.59
CA TYR A 264 -4.09 -7.49 -24.53
C TYR A 264 -5.53 -7.04 -24.77
N GLY A 265 -6.10 -6.26 -23.85
CA GLY A 265 -7.42 -5.65 -24.00
C GLY A 265 -7.48 -4.53 -25.04
N GLU A 266 -6.33 -4.02 -25.51
CA GLU A 266 -6.24 -3.03 -26.60
C GLU A 266 -7.06 -1.75 -26.38
N GLY A 267 -7.31 -1.39 -25.12
CA GLY A 267 -8.10 -0.22 -24.73
C GLY A 267 -9.62 -0.46 -24.69
N ASP A 268 -10.10 -1.65 -25.05
CA ASP A 268 -11.51 -2.00 -24.87
C ASP A 268 -11.78 -2.42 -23.42
N PHE A 269 -12.68 -1.70 -22.76
CA PHE A 269 -12.98 -1.89 -21.35
C PHE A 269 -13.51 -3.31 -21.04
N GLY A 270 -14.43 -3.83 -21.85
CA GLY A 270 -15.03 -5.14 -21.60
C GLY A 270 -14.06 -6.29 -21.88
N LYS A 271 -13.35 -6.22 -23.01
CA LYS A 271 -12.31 -7.18 -23.41
C LYS A 271 -11.22 -7.26 -22.35
N SER A 272 -10.73 -6.11 -21.86
CA SER A 272 -9.69 -6.05 -20.84
C SER A 272 -10.10 -6.79 -19.56
N LEU A 273 -11.32 -6.56 -19.07
CA LEU A 273 -11.83 -7.22 -17.87
C LEU A 273 -12.11 -8.71 -18.07
N ILE A 274 -12.62 -9.13 -19.22
CA ILE A 274 -12.81 -10.56 -19.54
C ILE A 274 -11.47 -11.28 -19.58
N LEU A 275 -10.43 -10.67 -20.16
CA LEU A 275 -9.08 -11.25 -20.20
C LEU A 275 -8.49 -11.37 -18.79
N ALA A 276 -8.61 -10.33 -17.95
CA ALA A 276 -8.19 -10.39 -16.55
C ALA A 276 -8.94 -11.48 -15.78
N ASN A 277 -10.26 -11.58 -15.93
CA ASN A 277 -11.06 -12.65 -15.31
C ASN A 277 -10.65 -14.04 -15.78
N ASN A 278 -10.25 -14.16 -17.05
CA ASN A 278 -9.74 -15.39 -17.64
C ASN A 278 -8.34 -15.78 -17.15
N CYS A 279 -7.65 -14.93 -16.38
CA CYS A 279 -6.43 -15.32 -15.70
C CYS A 279 -6.70 -16.24 -14.48
N GLY A 280 -7.92 -16.27 -13.94
CA GLY A 280 -8.25 -17.06 -12.76
C GLY A 280 -7.51 -16.54 -11.52
N GLU A 281 -7.27 -17.43 -10.57
CA GLU A 281 -6.67 -17.10 -9.26
C GLU A 281 -7.56 -16.17 -8.44
N ASP A 282 -7.21 -14.89 -8.33
CA ASP A 282 -7.92 -13.87 -7.55
C ASP A 282 -8.60 -12.86 -8.49
N THR A 283 -9.72 -13.29 -9.08
CA THR A 283 -10.29 -12.63 -10.24
C THR A 283 -11.04 -11.35 -9.93
N ASP A 284 -11.70 -11.24 -8.78
CA ASP A 284 -12.38 -10.01 -8.40
C ASP A 284 -11.39 -8.88 -8.12
N CYS A 285 -10.35 -9.14 -7.35
CA CYS A 285 -9.32 -8.15 -7.04
C CYS A 285 -8.60 -7.65 -8.31
N THR A 286 -8.27 -8.59 -9.22
CA THR A 286 -7.61 -8.32 -10.50
C THR A 286 -8.49 -7.52 -11.44
N CYS A 287 -9.75 -7.93 -11.58
CA CYS A 287 -10.71 -7.21 -12.41
C CYS A 287 -11.06 -5.85 -11.82
N ALA A 288 -11.23 -5.75 -10.50
CA ALA A 288 -11.55 -4.51 -9.80
C ALA A 288 -10.47 -3.47 -10.03
N THR A 289 -9.21 -3.82 -9.80
CA THR A 289 -8.09 -2.89 -9.96
C THR A 289 -7.88 -2.47 -11.42
N LEU A 290 -8.00 -3.41 -12.36
CA LEU A 290 -7.95 -3.08 -13.80
C LEU A 290 -9.12 -2.17 -14.21
N GLY A 291 -10.32 -2.47 -13.70
CA GLY A 291 -11.52 -1.67 -13.92
C GLY A 291 -11.36 -0.25 -13.39
N ALA A 292 -10.76 -0.10 -12.21
CA ALA A 292 -10.43 1.19 -11.62
C ALA A 292 -9.47 1.99 -12.51
N LEU A 293 -8.36 1.37 -12.93
CA LEU A 293 -7.37 1.99 -13.81
C LEU A 293 -8.00 2.46 -15.12
N LEU A 294 -8.73 1.59 -15.82
CA LEU A 294 -9.42 1.94 -17.06
C LEU A 294 -10.51 2.99 -16.84
N GLY A 295 -11.15 2.98 -15.67
CA GLY A 295 -12.10 4.00 -15.23
C GLY A 295 -11.47 5.38 -15.05
N ILE A 296 -10.28 5.46 -14.45
CA ILE A 296 -9.50 6.70 -14.33
C ILE A 296 -9.08 7.20 -15.71
N MET A 297 -8.62 6.32 -16.60
CA MET A 297 -8.19 6.70 -17.94
C MET A 297 -9.34 7.27 -18.76
N ASN A 298 -10.50 6.59 -18.75
CA ASN A 298 -11.64 6.92 -19.61
C ASN A 298 -12.59 7.96 -19.01
N GLY A 299 -12.68 8.06 -17.68
CA GLY A 299 -13.74 8.79 -16.98
C GLY A 299 -15.08 8.05 -16.98
N ALA A 300 -15.93 8.29 -15.97
CA ALA A 300 -17.23 7.64 -15.83
C ALA A 300 -18.14 7.85 -17.04
N SER A 301 -18.07 9.04 -17.65
CA SER A 301 -18.87 9.41 -18.81
C SER A 301 -18.66 8.50 -20.03
N ASN A 302 -17.49 7.86 -20.15
CA ASN A 302 -17.12 7.00 -21.29
C ASN A 302 -17.19 5.50 -20.97
N LEU A 303 -17.57 5.10 -19.75
CA LEU A 303 -17.71 3.69 -19.40
C LEU A 303 -18.92 3.05 -20.11
N PRO A 304 -18.80 1.83 -20.68
CA PRO A 304 -19.90 1.23 -21.41
C PRO A 304 -21.10 0.93 -20.52
N LYS A 305 -22.29 1.36 -20.95
CA LYS A 305 -23.55 1.19 -20.22
C LYS A 305 -23.94 -0.26 -19.97
N LYS A 306 -23.56 -1.18 -20.88
CA LYS A 306 -23.71 -2.64 -20.69
C LYS A 306 -23.18 -3.10 -19.32
N TRP A 307 -22.06 -2.55 -18.87
CA TRP A 307 -21.42 -2.96 -17.61
C TRP A 307 -21.92 -2.17 -16.39
N THR A 308 -22.26 -0.90 -16.57
CA THR A 308 -22.57 0.02 -15.46
C THR A 308 -24.05 0.04 -15.07
N ASP A 309 -24.97 -0.07 -16.04
CA ASP A 309 -26.42 -0.03 -15.78
C ASP A 309 -26.92 -1.15 -14.84
N PRO A 310 -26.44 -2.41 -14.93
CA PRO A 310 -26.88 -3.48 -14.03
C PRO A 310 -26.60 -3.21 -12.54
N LEU A 311 -25.51 -2.50 -12.23
CA LEU A 311 -25.11 -2.21 -10.85
C LEU A 311 -25.83 -0.97 -10.30
N ASN A 312 -26.35 -0.11 -11.18
CA ASN A 312 -27.10 1.10 -10.85
C ASN A 312 -26.39 1.97 -9.79
N ASP A 313 -25.07 2.10 -9.93
CA ASP A 313 -24.18 2.87 -9.05
C ASP A 313 -24.20 2.42 -7.58
N LYS A 314 -24.76 1.25 -7.25
CA LYS A 314 -24.80 0.75 -5.86
C LYS A 314 -23.47 0.11 -5.48
N ILE A 315 -23.10 0.25 -4.21
CA ILE A 315 -21.99 -0.50 -3.60
C ILE A 315 -22.50 -1.25 -2.36
N VAL A 316 -21.88 -2.39 -2.05
CA VAL A 316 -22.21 -3.20 -0.87
C VAL A 316 -20.91 -3.58 -0.17
N THR A 317 -20.87 -3.41 1.15
CA THR A 317 -19.68 -3.66 1.99
C THR A 317 -19.94 -4.79 2.98
N MET A 318 -18.92 -5.58 3.31
CA MET A 318 -19.01 -6.66 4.29
C MET A 318 -17.93 -6.65 5.38
N CYS A 319 -16.80 -5.98 5.16
CA CYS A 319 -15.66 -6.03 6.06
C CYS A 319 -15.62 -4.90 7.10
N ILE A 320 -16.51 -3.92 6.99
CA ILE A 320 -16.53 -2.75 7.88
C ILE A 320 -17.45 -2.98 9.08
N ASN A 321 -16.94 -2.72 10.28
CA ASN A 321 -17.72 -2.68 11.52
C ASN A 321 -18.63 -1.45 11.56
N LYS A 322 -19.87 -1.62 11.11
CA LYS A 322 -20.90 -0.57 11.12
C LYS A 322 -21.50 -0.29 12.50
N THR A 323 -21.23 -1.14 13.50
CA THR A 323 -21.85 -1.03 14.83
C THR A 323 -21.06 -0.13 15.80
N GLY A 324 -19.77 0.09 15.54
CA GLY A 324 -18.90 0.92 16.40
C GLY A 324 -19.15 2.43 16.29
N GLY A 325 -19.90 2.88 15.28
CA GLY A 325 -19.99 4.30 14.92
C GLY A 325 -18.67 4.83 14.32
N GLY A 326 -18.65 6.09 13.87
CA GLY A 326 -17.41 6.75 13.41
C GLY A 326 -17.02 6.52 11.94
N ILE A 327 -17.57 5.50 11.28
CA ILE A 327 -17.45 5.33 9.82
C ILE A 327 -18.82 5.46 9.17
N TRP A 328 -18.94 6.41 8.25
CA TRP A 328 -20.05 6.45 7.31
C TRP A 328 -19.70 5.61 6.08
N VAL A 329 -20.56 4.68 5.72
CA VAL A 329 -20.41 3.84 4.51
C VAL A 329 -21.30 4.41 3.41
N PRO A 330 -20.75 4.83 2.25
CA PRO A 330 -21.55 5.31 1.14
C PRO A 330 -22.39 4.17 0.54
N GLU A 331 -23.54 4.50 -0.04
CA GLU A 331 -24.40 3.53 -0.74
C GLU A 331 -24.08 3.46 -2.24
N ARG A 332 -23.31 4.44 -2.73
CA ARG A 332 -23.01 4.60 -4.15
C ARG A 332 -21.54 4.84 -4.46
N ALA A 333 -21.07 4.37 -5.61
CA ALA A 333 -19.72 4.63 -6.08
C ALA A 333 -19.50 6.13 -6.32
N THR A 334 -20.49 6.82 -6.88
CA THR A 334 -20.45 8.29 -7.04
C THR A 334 -20.37 9.04 -5.70
N GLN A 335 -21.05 8.55 -4.65
CA GLN A 335 -20.97 9.15 -3.32
C GLN A 335 -19.57 9.00 -2.71
N LEU A 336 -18.94 7.83 -2.90
CA LEU A 336 -17.54 7.61 -2.50
C LEU A 336 -16.60 8.57 -3.25
N ALA A 337 -16.77 8.71 -4.57
CA ALA A 337 -16.01 9.64 -5.39
C ALA A 337 -16.11 11.10 -4.91
N GLU A 338 -17.31 11.58 -4.63
CA GLU A 338 -17.53 12.96 -4.14
C GLU A 338 -16.93 13.20 -2.74
N ARG A 339 -16.92 12.17 -1.87
CA ARG A 339 -16.25 12.29 -0.56
C ARG A 339 -14.75 12.50 -0.74
N ILE A 340 -14.11 11.69 -1.55
CA ILE A 340 -12.68 11.82 -1.82
C ILE A 340 -12.38 13.17 -2.46
N LEU A 341 -13.20 13.60 -3.42
CA LEU A 341 -13.08 14.92 -4.05
C LEU A 341 -13.07 16.07 -3.03
N ARG A 342 -13.88 15.97 -1.97
CA ARG A 342 -13.93 16.96 -0.88
C ARG A 342 -12.64 17.02 -0.08
N ASP A 343 -11.91 15.91 0.05
CA ASP A 343 -10.72 15.82 0.89
C ASP A 343 -9.43 16.20 0.13
N ILE A 344 -9.44 16.12 -1.21
CA ILE A 344 -8.28 16.43 -2.07
C ILE A 344 -7.63 17.80 -1.77
N PRO A 345 -8.36 18.93 -1.60
CA PRO A 345 -7.70 20.22 -1.31
C PRO A 345 -6.88 20.22 -0.02
N GLY A 346 -7.43 19.64 1.06
CA GLY A 346 -6.73 19.51 2.33
C GLY A 346 -5.60 18.50 2.25
N PHE A 347 -5.77 17.45 1.44
CA PHE A 347 -4.79 16.40 1.24
C PHE A 347 -3.62 16.83 0.35
N LEU A 348 -3.82 17.61 -0.71
CA LEU A 348 -2.77 18.07 -1.61
C LEU A 348 -2.11 19.38 -1.17
N GLY A 349 -2.82 20.20 -0.39
CA GLY A 349 -2.34 21.51 0.03
C GLY A 349 -2.44 22.57 -1.08
N GLN A 350 -2.19 23.83 -0.69
CA GLN A 350 -2.40 25.00 -1.55
C GLN A 350 -1.37 25.12 -2.68
N ASP A 351 -0.22 24.46 -2.55
CA ASP A 351 0.84 24.49 -3.58
C ASP A 351 0.46 23.69 -4.83
N LEU A 352 -0.42 22.69 -4.69
CA LEU A 352 -0.82 21.80 -5.78
C LEU A 352 -2.30 21.94 -6.15
N CYS A 353 -3.12 22.46 -5.24
CA CYS A 353 -4.57 22.57 -5.43
C CYS A 353 -5.04 24.01 -5.20
N ASP A 354 -5.59 24.61 -6.25
CA ASP A 354 -6.22 25.94 -6.19
C ASP A 354 -7.74 25.79 -6.32
N VAL A 355 -8.43 25.97 -5.20
CA VAL A 355 -9.89 25.86 -5.07
C VAL A 355 -10.64 27.09 -5.60
N PHE A 356 -9.94 28.19 -5.89
CA PHE A 356 -10.50 29.45 -6.37
C PHE A 356 -10.25 29.70 -7.86
N ALA A 357 -9.71 28.72 -8.58
CA ALA A 357 -9.44 28.86 -10.00
C ALA A 357 -10.73 29.10 -10.82
N GLU A 358 -10.56 29.68 -12.01
CA GLU A 358 -11.70 29.90 -12.91
C GLU A 358 -12.31 28.55 -13.33
N GLY A 359 -13.63 28.41 -13.16
CA GLY A 359 -14.33 27.14 -13.37
C GLY A 359 -14.31 26.18 -12.17
N GLY A 360 -13.80 26.62 -11.01
CA GLY A 360 -13.80 25.88 -9.75
C GLY A 360 -12.41 25.46 -9.32
N MET A 361 -12.23 24.20 -8.94
CA MET A 361 -10.94 23.69 -8.48
C MET A 361 -10.04 23.28 -9.66
N LYS A 362 -8.73 23.55 -9.55
CA LYS A 362 -7.70 22.98 -10.42
C LYS A 362 -6.61 22.30 -9.60
N ILE A 363 -5.99 21.27 -10.17
CA ILE A 363 -4.80 20.61 -9.62
C ILE A 363 -3.65 20.78 -10.61
N GLU A 364 -2.51 21.22 -10.09
CA GLU A 364 -1.24 21.21 -10.83
C GLU A 364 -0.61 19.83 -10.72
N CYS A 365 -0.63 19.08 -11.82
CA CYS A 365 -0.12 17.71 -11.88
C CYS A 365 1.27 17.64 -12.51
N CYS A 366 2.03 16.61 -12.11
CA CYS A 366 3.30 16.27 -12.73
C CYS A 366 3.15 15.95 -14.23
N GLU A 367 4.26 16.06 -14.96
CA GLU A 367 4.33 15.73 -16.39
C GLU A 367 5.57 14.89 -16.70
N LYS A 368 5.42 13.98 -17.66
CA LYS A 368 6.54 13.21 -18.26
C LYS A 368 7.38 12.53 -17.17
N GLU A 369 8.69 12.81 -17.15
CA GLU A 369 9.66 12.25 -16.19
C GLU A 369 9.30 12.52 -14.72
N ALA A 370 8.52 13.56 -14.42
CA ALA A 370 8.11 13.86 -13.04
C ALA A 370 7.03 12.90 -12.50
N LEU A 371 6.48 12.02 -13.34
CA LEU A 371 5.57 10.94 -12.91
C LEU A 371 6.34 9.71 -12.41
N PHE A 372 7.58 9.51 -12.88
CA PHE A 372 8.44 8.41 -12.48
C PHE A 372 8.96 8.62 -11.05
N CYS A 373 9.31 7.51 -10.40
CA CYS A 373 9.87 7.51 -9.05
C CYS A 373 11.06 8.46 -8.95
N LYS A 374 11.04 9.30 -7.91
CA LYS A 374 12.17 10.20 -7.66
C LYS A 374 13.42 9.38 -7.36
N LYS A 375 14.46 9.64 -8.14
CA LYS A 375 15.78 9.08 -7.88
C LYS A 375 16.40 9.78 -6.67
N ILE A 376 17.30 9.08 -5.98
CA ILE A 376 18.13 9.68 -4.95
C ILE A 376 18.89 10.85 -5.58
N ASP A 377 18.71 12.03 -5.00
CA ASP A 377 19.55 13.17 -5.32
C ASP A 377 20.93 12.96 -4.69
N ASP A 378 21.98 12.96 -5.52
CA ASP A 378 23.37 12.80 -5.08
C ASP A 378 23.92 14.14 -4.57
N TYR A 379 23.34 14.67 -3.48
CA TYR A 379 23.96 15.76 -2.75
C TYR A 379 25.09 15.23 -1.89
N LEU A 380 26.14 16.05 -1.73
CA LEU A 380 27.21 15.73 -0.78
C LEU A 380 26.61 15.50 0.63
N PRO A 381 26.85 14.35 1.28
CA PRO A 381 26.38 14.11 2.63
C PRO A 381 26.80 15.25 3.57
N TYR A 382 25.89 15.62 4.48
CA TYR A 382 26.05 16.73 5.42
C TYR A 382 26.14 18.13 4.79
N ILE A 383 25.83 18.29 3.50
CA ILE A 383 25.69 19.63 2.91
C ILE A 383 24.46 20.35 3.49
N ASN A 384 24.55 21.67 3.61
CA ASN A 384 23.42 22.52 3.93
C ASN A 384 22.55 22.73 2.69
N LEU A 385 21.37 22.11 2.67
CA LEU A 385 20.40 22.22 1.57
C LEU A 385 19.68 23.58 1.53
N SER A 386 20.04 24.53 2.40
CA SER A 386 19.51 25.90 2.43
C SER A 386 17.97 25.96 2.45
N GLY A 387 17.35 25.02 3.17
CA GLY A 387 15.90 24.92 3.30
C GLY A 387 15.19 24.10 2.22
N ARG A 388 15.90 23.49 1.25
CA ARG A 388 15.32 22.44 0.41
C ARG A 388 15.00 21.23 1.29
N MET A 389 13.74 20.81 1.27
CA MET A 389 13.30 19.59 1.95
C MET A 389 13.85 18.38 1.19
N TYR A 390 14.33 17.42 1.95
CA TYR A 390 14.70 16.10 1.45
C TYR A 390 13.83 15.07 2.15
N GLU A 391 13.25 14.18 1.35
CA GLU A 391 12.50 13.03 1.82
C GLU A 391 13.24 11.78 1.40
N THR A 392 13.26 10.75 2.26
CA THR A 392 13.81 9.44 1.92
C THR A 392 13.09 8.92 0.67
N PRO A 393 13.84 8.56 -0.40
CA PRO A 393 13.25 7.96 -1.59
C PRO A 393 12.47 6.70 -1.25
N LEU A 394 11.37 6.47 -1.98
CA LEU A 394 10.43 5.41 -1.64
C LEU A 394 11.08 4.02 -1.64
N ASN A 395 11.98 3.74 -2.58
CA ASN A 395 12.69 2.46 -2.66
C ASN A 395 13.54 2.18 -1.41
N GLU A 396 14.23 3.18 -0.85
CA GLU A 396 14.97 3.04 0.41
C GLU A 396 14.03 2.84 1.60
N LEU A 397 12.85 3.45 1.56
CA LEU A 397 11.85 3.34 2.60
C LEU A 397 11.24 1.92 2.63
N CYS A 398 10.94 1.36 1.46
CA CYS A 398 10.45 0.00 1.29
C CYS A 398 11.47 -1.07 1.71
N ALA A 399 12.77 -0.76 1.66
CA ALA A 399 13.85 -1.68 2.03
C ALA A 399 14.09 -1.80 3.56
N GLN A 400 13.16 -1.33 4.40
CA GLN A 400 13.32 -1.23 5.86
C GLN A 400 12.24 -2.02 6.65
N PRO A 401 12.12 -3.35 6.50
CA PRO A 401 11.05 -4.15 7.11
C PRO A 401 11.12 -4.26 8.64
N TYR A 402 12.25 -3.88 9.25
CA TYR A 402 12.47 -3.93 10.70
C TYR A 402 12.68 -2.55 11.33
N VAL A 403 12.25 -1.47 10.66
CA VAL A 403 12.42 -0.10 11.15
C VAL A 403 11.06 0.53 11.48
N ALA A 404 10.71 0.56 12.77
CA ALA A 404 9.50 1.26 13.23
C ALA A 404 9.73 2.77 13.25
N ARG A 405 8.75 3.54 12.77
CA ARG A 405 8.84 4.99 12.60
C ARG A 405 7.82 5.72 13.46
N TYR A 406 8.29 6.72 14.19
CA TYR A 406 7.46 7.56 15.06
C TYR A 406 7.67 9.03 14.71
N GLN A 407 6.59 9.70 14.33
CA GLN A 407 6.62 11.11 13.97
C GLN A 407 6.24 11.98 15.17
N PHE A 408 7.10 12.93 15.52
CA PHE A 408 6.80 14.01 16.45
C PHE A 408 6.87 15.35 15.73
N THR A 409 6.39 16.41 16.37
CA THR A 409 6.34 17.76 15.76
C THR A 409 7.72 18.27 15.35
N ALA A 410 8.75 18.02 16.18
CA ALA A 410 10.08 18.57 16.02
C ALA A 410 11.09 17.59 15.40
N PHE A 411 10.83 16.29 15.47
CA PHE A 411 11.75 15.24 15.03
C PHE A 411 10.99 13.95 14.73
N GLN A 412 11.66 13.03 14.04
CA GLN A 412 11.22 11.66 13.83
C GLN A 412 12.16 10.72 14.61
N VAL A 413 11.61 9.65 15.18
CA VAL A 413 12.39 8.57 15.80
C VAL A 413 12.19 7.31 14.97
N LEU A 414 13.30 6.69 14.60
CA LEU A 414 13.32 5.40 13.92
C LEU A 414 13.97 4.39 14.87
N ILE A 415 13.28 3.27 15.07
CA ILE A 415 13.77 2.13 15.85
C ILE A 415 14.06 1.00 14.88
N ASP A 416 15.34 0.74 14.65
CA ASP A 416 15.81 -0.39 13.85
C ASP A 416 16.00 -1.61 14.77
N TYR A 417 15.17 -2.62 14.56
CA TYR A 417 15.19 -3.90 15.26
C TYR A 417 16.29 -4.82 14.73
N GLU A 418 17.21 -4.37 13.89
CA GLU A 418 18.36 -5.14 13.39
C GLU A 418 17.98 -6.53 12.89
N GLY A 419 16.88 -6.60 12.14
CA GLY A 419 16.39 -7.82 11.49
C GLY A 419 15.57 -8.77 12.36
N SER A 420 15.23 -8.44 13.62
CA SER A 420 14.39 -9.33 14.43
C SER A 420 13.62 -8.64 15.55
N ALA A 421 12.31 -8.93 15.65
CA ALA A 421 11.49 -8.54 16.81
C ALA A 421 11.67 -9.47 18.03
N PHE A 422 12.61 -10.42 17.97
CA PHE A 422 12.78 -11.45 19.00
C PHE A 422 14.04 -11.26 19.86
N PHE A 423 14.04 -11.85 21.05
CA PHE A 423 15.22 -12.00 21.90
C PHE A 423 15.31 -13.42 22.45
N LYS A 424 16.53 -13.87 22.79
CA LYS A 424 16.80 -15.16 23.41
C LYS A 424 17.44 -14.96 24.77
N LYS A 425 17.01 -15.76 25.75
CA LYS A 425 17.59 -15.71 27.10
C LYS A 425 19.09 -16.05 27.04
N GLY A 426 19.90 -15.21 27.68
CA GLY A 426 21.36 -15.40 27.73
C GLY A 426 22.10 -14.85 26.51
N GLU A 427 21.38 -14.30 25.52
CA GLU A 427 21.96 -13.55 24.41
C GLU A 427 21.69 -12.06 24.59
N ASN A 428 22.69 -11.24 24.27
CA ASN A 428 22.50 -9.80 24.23
C ASN A 428 21.67 -9.43 23.00
N ARG A 429 20.75 -8.48 23.18
CA ARG A 429 19.89 -7.99 22.11
C ARG A 429 20.20 -6.55 21.77
N LYS A 430 20.45 -6.26 20.50
CA LYS A 430 20.81 -4.94 20.00
C LYS A 430 19.69 -4.27 19.21
N PHE A 431 19.63 -2.96 19.24
CA PHE A 431 18.75 -2.18 18.38
C PHE A 431 19.33 -0.79 18.19
N LYS A 432 18.97 -0.11 17.10
CA LYS A 432 19.42 1.27 16.85
C LYS A 432 18.28 2.25 17.02
N VAL A 433 18.59 3.36 17.65
CA VAL A 433 17.74 4.54 17.72
C VAL A 433 18.34 5.59 16.81
N LYS A 434 17.57 6.01 15.80
CA LYS A 434 17.94 7.10 14.91
C LYS A 434 16.94 8.23 15.07
N VAL A 435 17.43 9.44 15.33
CA VAL A 435 16.63 10.65 15.45
C VAL A 435 16.94 11.57 14.29
N ILE A 436 15.90 11.96 13.55
CA ILE A 436 15.98 12.84 12.39
C ILE A 436 15.24 14.13 12.71
N ASN A 437 15.85 15.28 12.40
CA ASN A 437 15.20 16.57 12.61
C ASN A 437 14.02 16.74 11.64
N SER A 438 12.95 17.40 12.05
CA SER A 438 11.73 17.58 11.23
C SER A 438 11.92 18.43 9.96
N ASN A 439 13.13 18.92 9.66
CA ASN A 439 13.48 19.86 8.59
C ASN A 439 12.72 21.20 8.60
N THR A 440 11.59 21.29 9.31
CA THR A 440 10.72 22.46 9.47
C THR A 440 11.36 23.52 10.34
N MET A 441 12.06 23.11 11.41
CA MET A 441 12.69 24.03 12.35
C MET A 441 13.95 24.70 11.80
N ARG A 442 14.62 24.07 10.82
CA ARG A 442 15.80 24.59 10.12
C ARG A 442 16.95 25.04 11.03
N GLU A 443 17.15 24.34 12.14
CA GLU A 443 18.16 24.65 13.15
C GLU A 443 18.79 23.40 13.76
N GLN A 444 20.02 23.54 14.24
CA GLN A 444 20.80 22.50 14.90
C GLN A 444 20.34 22.38 16.35
N GLN A 445 20.24 21.16 16.83
CA GLN A 445 19.73 20.84 18.16
C GLN A 445 20.68 19.88 18.87
N TRP A 446 20.47 19.67 20.16
CA TRP A 446 21.02 18.53 20.89
C TRP A 446 19.85 17.65 21.30
N VAL A 447 19.98 16.36 21.02
CA VAL A 447 18.99 15.36 21.40
C VAL A 447 19.52 14.51 22.53
N LYS A 448 18.66 14.25 23.50
CA LYS A 448 18.86 13.30 24.58
C LYS A 448 18.05 12.04 24.27
N ILE A 449 18.71 10.88 24.32
CA ILE A 449 18.09 9.57 24.14
C ILE A 449 18.34 8.75 25.42
N LYS A 450 17.27 8.28 26.05
CA LYS A 450 17.32 7.55 27.32
C LYS A 450 16.49 6.27 27.28
N LEU A 451 17.05 5.20 27.82
CA LEU A 451 16.36 3.92 27.99
C LEU A 451 15.73 3.81 29.38
N TYR A 452 14.48 3.35 29.42
CA TYR A 452 13.82 2.83 30.62
C TYR A 452 13.59 1.35 30.43
N LEU A 453 14.32 0.55 31.21
CA LEU A 453 14.37 -0.91 31.08
C LEU A 453 13.52 -1.59 32.16
N PRO A 454 12.90 -2.74 31.86
CA PRO A 454 12.17 -3.52 32.85
C PRO A 454 13.13 -4.27 33.80
N ASP A 455 12.60 -4.75 34.92
CA ASP A 455 13.36 -5.56 35.88
C ASP A 455 13.97 -6.80 35.19
N GLY A 456 15.25 -7.08 35.47
CA GLY A 456 15.99 -8.20 34.90
C GLY A 456 16.65 -7.92 33.55
N VAL A 457 16.50 -6.71 32.99
CA VAL A 457 17.20 -6.26 31.77
C VAL A 457 18.15 -5.12 32.12
N THR A 458 19.38 -5.17 31.62
CA THR A 458 20.36 -4.09 31.80
C THR A 458 20.96 -3.63 30.47
N ALA A 459 21.33 -2.36 30.37
CA ALA A 459 22.06 -1.86 29.20
C ALA A 459 23.54 -2.27 29.31
N VAL A 460 24.09 -2.80 28.23
CA VAL A 460 25.53 -3.01 28.08
C VAL A 460 26.14 -1.65 27.69
N GLY A 461 26.54 -0.89 28.70
CA GLY A 461 27.11 0.46 28.55
C GLY A 461 26.15 1.57 28.96
N ALA A 462 26.22 2.71 28.27
CA ALA A 462 25.40 3.88 28.60
C ALA A 462 23.93 3.66 28.20
N SER A 463 23.02 3.81 29.17
CA SER A 463 21.57 3.82 28.95
C SER A 463 21.02 5.20 28.60
N GLU A 464 21.87 6.22 28.60
CA GLU A 464 21.53 7.61 28.28
C GLU A 464 22.67 8.23 27.48
N VAL A 465 22.33 8.93 26.41
CA VAL A 465 23.29 9.69 25.59
C VAL A 465 22.72 11.04 25.21
N GLU A 466 23.60 12.03 25.06
CA GLU A 466 23.30 13.32 24.43
C GLU A 466 24.15 13.48 23.18
N MET A 467 23.52 13.86 22.07
CA MET A 467 24.16 13.89 20.75
C MET A 467 23.72 15.12 19.97
N PRO A 468 24.57 15.67 19.08
CA PRO A 468 24.15 16.72 18.17
C PRO A 468 23.16 16.18 17.14
N LEU A 469 22.08 16.92 16.91
CA LEU A 469 21.07 16.68 15.89
C LEU A 469 21.11 17.85 14.89
N ASN A 470 21.88 17.70 13.81
CA ASN A 470 22.04 18.75 12.82
C ASN A 470 20.93 18.72 11.76
N ASN A 471 20.68 19.87 11.15
CA ASN A 471 19.73 20.03 10.04
C ASN A 471 20.45 20.02 8.67
N LEU A 472 21.31 19.03 8.46
CA LEU A 472 22.11 18.86 7.23
C LEU A 472 21.63 17.62 6.47
N TYR A 473 21.92 17.55 5.17
CA TYR A 473 21.54 16.41 4.34
C TYR A 473 22.02 15.07 4.93
N LEU A 474 21.11 14.09 5.06
CA LEU A 474 21.34 12.77 5.68
C LEU A 474 21.83 12.79 7.14
N SER A 475 21.82 13.95 7.81
CA SER A 475 22.23 14.04 9.20
C SER A 475 21.16 13.45 10.13
N CYS A 476 21.64 12.69 11.11
CA CYS A 476 20.83 12.11 12.17
C CYS A 476 21.68 11.99 13.42
N ALA A 477 21.02 11.86 14.58
CA ALA A 477 21.65 11.35 15.78
C ALA A 477 21.34 9.85 15.88
N GLU A 478 22.37 9.01 15.83
CA GLU A 478 22.22 7.56 15.81
C GLU A 478 22.97 6.91 16.97
N LYS A 479 22.30 6.01 17.69
CA LYS A 479 22.87 5.25 18.79
C LYS A 479 22.40 3.79 18.73
N GLU A 480 23.37 2.88 18.62
CA GLU A 480 23.16 1.45 18.90
C GLU A 480 23.16 1.24 20.42
N PHE A 481 22.12 0.56 20.90
CA PHE A 481 22.00 0.08 22.27
C PHE A 481 22.06 -1.44 22.29
N GLU A 482 22.62 -1.98 23.37
CA GLU A 482 22.73 -3.41 23.60
C GLU A 482 22.14 -3.73 24.98
N LEU A 483 21.27 -4.73 25.02
CA LEU A 483 20.53 -5.16 26.19
C LEU A 483 21.04 -6.53 26.64
N ASN A 484 21.44 -6.66 27.89
CA ASN A 484 21.63 -7.95 28.53
C ASN A 484 20.28 -8.44 29.07
N THR A 485 19.86 -9.63 28.63
CA THR A 485 18.58 -10.27 28.97
C THR A 485 18.72 -11.52 29.86
N GLU A 486 19.92 -11.80 30.39
CA GLU A 486 20.25 -13.03 31.11
C GLU A 486 19.34 -13.27 32.33
N SER A 487 19.04 -12.20 33.07
CA SER A 487 18.18 -12.24 34.25
C SER A 487 16.70 -12.00 33.94
N PHE A 488 16.33 -11.82 32.67
CA PHE A 488 14.94 -11.59 32.27
C PHE A 488 14.18 -12.91 32.20
N MET A 489 12.98 -12.93 32.78
CA MET A 489 12.22 -14.17 33.02
C MET A 489 10.88 -14.23 32.26
N SER A 490 10.46 -13.14 31.62
CA SER A 490 9.21 -13.08 30.85
C SER A 490 9.47 -13.37 29.37
N GLY A 491 8.47 -13.89 28.66
CA GLY A 491 8.51 -14.05 27.19
C GLY A 491 8.18 -12.78 26.41
N ARG A 492 7.94 -11.66 27.10
CA ARG A 492 7.62 -10.36 26.50
C ARG A 492 8.45 -9.29 27.19
N LEU A 493 9.36 -8.68 26.45
CA LEU A 493 10.22 -7.60 26.91
C LEU A 493 9.68 -6.27 26.34
N GLU A 494 9.31 -5.36 27.22
CA GLU A 494 8.88 -4.00 26.85
C GLU A 494 9.82 -2.99 27.50
N LEU A 495 10.29 -2.02 26.72
CA LEU A 495 11.12 -0.92 27.21
C LEU A 495 10.69 0.39 26.54
N ILE A 496 11.04 1.51 27.17
CA ILE A 496 10.79 2.85 26.62
C ILE A 496 12.10 3.49 26.20
N VAL A 497 12.14 4.01 24.98
CA VAL A 497 13.16 4.96 24.53
C VAL A 497 12.54 6.34 24.61
N ASP A 498 13.03 7.16 25.54
CA ASP A 498 12.62 8.56 25.67
C ASP A 498 13.58 9.44 24.87
N VAL A 499 13.04 10.17 23.90
CA VAL A 499 13.78 11.11 23.06
C VAL A 499 13.30 12.52 23.36
N SER A 500 14.22 13.42 23.71
CA SER A 500 13.89 14.82 23.98
C SER A 500 14.94 15.77 23.41
N LEU A 501 14.52 16.99 23.05
CA LEU A 501 15.42 18.04 22.60
C LEU A 501 15.82 18.95 23.75
N ASN A 502 17.12 19.14 23.96
CA ASN A 502 17.65 19.99 25.02
C ASN A 502 17.13 21.44 24.87
N GLY A 503 16.61 21.99 25.97
CA GLY A 503 16.08 23.36 25.99
C GLY A 503 14.71 23.52 25.33
N ARG A 504 14.01 22.42 25.01
CA ARG A 504 12.64 22.45 24.45
C ARG A 504 11.68 21.57 25.24
N HIS A 505 10.39 21.83 25.05
CA HIS A 505 9.32 20.96 25.52
C HIS A 505 9.09 19.74 24.59
N SER A 506 9.79 19.66 23.46
CA SER A 506 9.65 18.57 22.49
C SER A 506 10.23 17.28 23.04
N SER A 507 9.36 16.33 23.37
CA SER A 507 9.70 14.98 23.84
C SER A 507 8.81 13.94 23.17
N GLY A 508 9.36 12.74 22.97
CA GLY A 508 8.69 11.64 22.30
C GLY A 508 9.14 10.29 22.86
N PRO A 509 8.42 9.76 23.88
CA PRO A 509 8.66 8.41 24.36
C PRO A 509 8.11 7.39 23.34
N VAL A 510 8.93 6.41 22.98
CA VAL A 510 8.53 5.30 22.11
C VAL A 510 8.66 3.99 22.86
N LYS A 511 7.67 3.12 22.72
CA LYS A 511 7.69 1.78 23.31
C LYS A 511 8.26 0.79 22.30
N ILE A 512 9.26 0.02 22.72
CA ILE A 512 9.77 -1.12 21.98
C ILE A 512 9.23 -2.40 22.62
N VAL A 513 8.78 -3.32 21.78
CA VAL A 513 8.31 -4.65 22.19
C VAL A 513 9.19 -5.71 21.53
N LEU A 514 9.77 -6.59 22.33
CA LEU A 514 10.52 -7.76 21.86
C LEU A 514 9.88 -9.04 22.42
N LEU A 515 9.79 -10.06 21.58
CA LEU A 515 9.18 -11.34 21.92
C LEU A 515 10.25 -12.40 22.22
N GLY A 516 10.04 -13.22 23.23
CA GLY A 516 10.95 -14.30 23.61
C GLY A 516 10.83 -15.48 22.65
N GLN A 517 11.98 -16.04 22.23
CA GLN A 517 12.07 -17.30 21.48
C GLN A 517 12.31 -18.51 22.38
#